data_AF-A0AA35TAS9-F1
#
_entry.id   AF-A0AA35TAS9-F1
#
_cell.length_a   1.000
_cell.length_b   1.000
_cell.length_c   1.000
_cell.angle_alpha   90.00
_cell.angle_beta   90.00
_cell.angle_gamma   90.00
#
_symmetry.space_group_name_H-M   'P 1'
#
loop_
_entity.id
_entity.type
_entity.pdbx_description
1 polymer ?
#
loop_
_entity_poly.entity_id
_entity_poly.type
_entity_poly.pdbx_seq_one_letter_code
_entity_poly.pdbx_strand_id
1 'polypeptide(L)'
;MFFGFVGLFDSVLLLPLVLVWHYTGLEEFKWPPTPNVWTLLLVNGFLGTVISELVWLGGVFLTSPLVGTLSLALVTPLSITYSVFVGQQPFSVEFFVGALVVVVCFILVTVLDHFGSWDPLWALIKTTISAARNHSAHRGYVSLSEESKRLIDHEDDNSAIDQLSF
;
A
#
# COMPACT_ATOMS: atom_id res chain seq x y z
N MET A 1 1.28 14.59 -27.50
CA MET A 1 0.97 16.04 -27.42
C MET A 1 0.53 16.50 -26.03
N PHE A 2 -0.07 15.64 -25.19
CA PHE A 2 -0.54 16.03 -23.85
C PHE A 2 0.58 16.47 -22.88
N PHE A 3 1.72 15.78 -22.85
CA PHE A 3 2.82 16.07 -21.91
C PHE A 3 3.38 17.51 -22.00
N GLY A 4 3.47 18.06 -23.21
CA GLY A 4 3.92 19.45 -23.41
C GLY A 4 2.91 20.50 -22.93
N PHE A 5 1.60 20.22 -23.06
CA PHE A 5 0.57 21.10 -22.50
C PHE A 5 0.53 21.01 -20.98
N VAL A 6 0.72 19.82 -20.39
CA VAL A 6 0.82 19.66 -18.94
C VAL A 6 1.97 20.50 -18.38
N GLY A 7 3.16 20.43 -18.99
CA GLY A 7 4.30 21.26 -18.57
C GLY A 7 4.07 22.77 -18.77
N LEU A 8 3.38 23.17 -19.85
CA LEU A 8 3.01 24.57 -20.08
C LEU A 8 1.99 25.08 -19.06
N PHE A 9 0.96 24.28 -18.75
CA PHE A 9 -0.02 24.61 -17.71
C PHE A 9 0.62 24.65 -16.32
N ASP A 10 1.50 23.70 -16.00
CA ASP A 10 2.25 23.69 -14.74
C ASP A 10 3.13 24.95 -14.63
N SER A 11 3.85 25.32 -15.68
CA SER A 11 4.64 26.56 -15.71
C SER A 11 3.76 27.81 -15.54
N VAL A 12 2.61 27.89 -16.22
CA VAL A 12 1.70 29.04 -16.15
C VAL A 12 0.98 29.14 -14.80
N LEU A 13 0.64 28.02 -14.16
CA LEU A 13 -0.03 27.97 -12.85
C LEU A 13 0.94 28.14 -11.68
N LEU A 14 2.17 27.66 -11.82
CA LEU A 14 3.19 27.72 -10.78
C LEU A 14 3.87 29.10 -10.73
N LEU A 15 4.02 29.78 -11.87
CA LEU A 15 4.58 31.14 -11.96
C LEU A 15 3.85 32.19 -11.09
N PRO A 16 2.51 32.31 -11.07
CA PRO A 16 1.82 33.21 -10.16
C PRO A 16 1.95 32.77 -8.70
N LEU A 17 2.04 31.46 -8.42
CA LEU A 17 2.23 30.94 -7.05
C LEU A 17 3.59 31.35 -6.48
N VAL A 18 4.63 31.24 -7.32
CA VAL A 18 5.99 31.72 -7.07
C VAL A 18 6.02 33.23 -6.84
N LEU A 19 5.31 33.99 -7.66
CA LEU A 19 5.24 35.45 -7.54
C LEU A 19 4.55 35.88 -6.24
N VAL A 20 3.45 35.21 -5.88
CA VAL A 20 2.75 35.43 -4.60
C VAL A 20 3.68 35.14 -3.43
N TRP A 21 4.41 34.02 -3.46
CA TRP A 21 5.35 33.63 -2.41
C TRP A 21 6.45 34.68 -2.19
N HIS A 22 6.96 35.25 -3.29
CA HIS A 22 7.93 36.34 -3.27
C HIS A 22 7.36 37.61 -2.64
N TYR A 23 6.14 38.02 -3.01
CA TYR A 23 5.47 39.18 -2.41
C TYR A 23 5.13 39.00 -0.94
N THR A 24 4.85 37.76 -0.48
CA THR A 24 4.64 37.44 0.93
C THR A 24 5.94 37.36 1.74
N GLY A 25 7.11 37.50 1.10
CA GLY A 25 8.41 37.53 1.79
C GLY A 25 8.83 36.20 2.42
N LEU A 26 8.14 35.09 2.09
CA LEU A 26 8.42 33.76 2.63
C LEU A 26 9.66 33.13 1.99
N GLU A 27 9.96 33.47 0.72
CA GLU A 27 11.20 33.08 0.03
C GLU A 27 11.67 34.22 -0.91
N GLU A 28 12.94 34.61 -0.78
CA GLU A 28 13.59 35.57 -1.69
C GLU A 28 13.99 34.88 -2.99
N PHE A 29 13.41 35.30 -4.13
CA PHE A 29 13.85 34.85 -5.44
C PHE A 29 15.23 35.41 -5.76
N LYS A 30 16.26 34.59 -5.54
CA LYS A 30 17.63 34.88 -5.95
C LYS A 30 17.91 34.23 -7.28
N TRP A 31 18.31 35.06 -8.25
CA TRP A 31 18.82 34.58 -9.52
C TRP A 31 20.07 33.72 -9.26
N PRO A 32 20.23 32.58 -9.96
CA PRO A 32 21.40 31.72 -9.78
C PRO A 32 22.68 32.53 -10.02
N PRO A 33 23.57 32.64 -9.02
CA PRO A 33 24.65 33.62 -9.02
C PRO A 33 25.81 33.25 -9.94
N THR A 34 25.86 32.01 -10.44
CA THR A 34 26.96 31.52 -11.29
C THR A 34 26.44 30.73 -12.49
N PRO A 35 27.13 30.80 -13.65
CA PRO A 35 26.75 30.07 -14.86
C PRO A 35 26.80 28.55 -14.68
N ASN A 36 27.62 28.05 -13.74
CA ASN A 36 27.69 26.61 -13.44
C ASN A 36 26.39 26.09 -12.83
N VAL A 37 25.72 26.88 -11.99
CA VAL A 37 24.42 26.50 -11.40
C VAL A 37 23.35 26.43 -12.48
N TRP A 38 23.38 27.34 -13.46
CA TRP A 38 22.49 27.27 -14.63
C TRP A 38 22.67 25.98 -15.41
N THR A 39 23.91 25.62 -15.73
CA THR A 39 24.19 24.38 -16.44
C THR A 39 23.76 23.16 -15.62
N LEU A 40 24.04 23.14 -14.31
CA LEU A 40 23.62 22.05 -13.44
C LEU A 40 22.09 21.93 -13.38
N LEU A 41 21.37 23.05 -13.30
CA LEU A 41 19.91 23.07 -13.26
C LEU A 41 19.31 22.58 -14.59
N LEU A 42 19.87 23.03 -15.72
CA LEU A 42 19.45 22.59 -17.04
C LEU A 42 19.72 21.09 -17.26
N VAL A 43 20.90 20.61 -16.86
CA VAL A 43 21.26 19.19 -16.99
C VAL A 43 20.43 18.33 -16.03
N ASN A 44 20.22 18.76 -14.79
CA ASN A 44 19.40 18.03 -13.82
C ASN A 44 17.93 17.99 -14.26
N GLY A 45 17.38 19.10 -14.73
CA GLY A 45 16.02 19.11 -15.29
C GLY A 45 15.92 18.25 -16.54
N PHE A 46 16.82 18.40 -17.50
CA PHE A 46 16.71 17.66 -18.75
C PHE A 46 16.97 16.15 -18.58
N LEU A 47 18.09 15.78 -17.96
CA LEU A 47 18.45 14.37 -17.76
C LEU A 47 17.68 13.73 -16.60
N GLY A 48 17.60 14.43 -15.47
CA GLY A 48 17.09 13.90 -14.21
C GLY A 48 15.56 13.87 -14.11
N THR A 49 14.84 14.80 -14.76
CA THR A 49 13.37 14.76 -14.78
C THR A 49 12.86 14.29 -16.13
N VAL A 50 13.13 15.01 -17.23
CA VAL A 50 12.51 14.72 -18.53
C VAL A 50 12.89 13.33 -19.04
N ILE A 51 14.18 13.03 -19.19
CA ILE A 51 14.61 11.73 -19.73
C ILE A 51 14.30 10.60 -18.75
N SER A 52 14.53 10.81 -17.46
CA SER A 52 14.23 9.83 -16.41
C SER A 52 12.75 9.41 -16.42
N GLU A 53 11.83 10.37 -16.47
CA GLU A 53 10.39 10.09 -16.52
C GLU A 53 9.97 9.44 -17.83
N LEU A 54 10.57 9.81 -18.97
CA LEU A 54 10.28 9.16 -20.25
C LEU A 54 10.71 7.69 -20.25
N VAL A 55 11.90 7.39 -19.72
CA VAL A 55 12.40 6.01 -19.59
C VAL A 55 11.54 5.23 -18.59
N TRP A 56 11.22 5.83 -17.45
CA TRP A 56 10.37 5.22 -16.43
C TRP A 56 8.98 4.91 -16.99
N LEU A 57 8.33 5.88 -17.65
CA LEU A 57 7.02 5.69 -18.26
C LEU A 57 7.05 4.64 -19.37
N GLY A 58 8.14 4.61 -20.16
CA GLY A 58 8.40 3.55 -21.11
C GLY A 58 8.42 2.17 -20.44
N GLY A 59 9.14 2.02 -19.34
CA GLY A 59 9.17 0.78 -18.55
C GLY A 59 7.79 0.38 -17.98
N VAL A 60 7.03 1.36 -17.49
CA VAL A 60 5.65 1.16 -17.01
C VAL A 60 4.71 0.71 -18.13
N PHE A 61 4.88 1.27 -19.33
CA PHE A 61 4.08 0.88 -20.50
C PHE A 61 4.38 -0.55 -20.98
N LEU A 62 5.63 -1.00 -20.87
CA LEU A 62 6.03 -2.37 -21.25
C LEU A 62 5.64 -3.43 -20.21
N THR A 63 5.51 -3.06 -18.94
CA THR A 63 5.21 -3.98 -17.83
C THR A 63 3.79 -3.78 -17.34
N SER A 64 3.60 -2.98 -16.29
CA SER A 64 2.30 -2.54 -15.81
C SER A 64 2.46 -1.32 -14.89
N PRO A 65 1.38 -0.53 -14.70
CA PRO A 65 1.33 0.52 -13.67
C PRO A 65 1.66 0.01 -12.26
N LEU A 66 1.32 -1.24 -11.95
CA LEU A 66 1.60 -1.88 -10.66
C LEU A 66 3.12 -1.98 -10.40
N VAL A 67 3.88 -2.49 -11.38
CA VAL A 67 5.35 -2.59 -11.29
C VAL A 67 5.98 -1.19 -11.22
N GLY A 68 5.38 -0.19 -11.86
CA GLY A 68 5.77 1.21 -11.77
C GLY A 68 5.68 1.77 -10.35
N THR A 69 4.53 1.61 -9.67
CA THR A 69 4.35 2.04 -8.28
C THR A 69 5.29 1.32 -7.32
N LEU A 70 5.49 0.02 -7.52
CA LEU A 70 6.42 -0.78 -6.74
C LEU A 70 7.88 -0.31 -6.89
N SER A 71 8.28 0.06 -8.09
CA SER A 71 9.61 0.61 -8.37
C SER A 71 9.84 1.92 -7.62
N LEU A 72 8.86 2.83 -7.61
CA LEU A 72 8.93 4.07 -6.82
C LEU A 72 8.99 3.81 -5.32
N ALA A 73 8.24 2.82 -4.82
CA ALA A 73 8.28 2.43 -3.41
C ALA A 73 9.68 1.91 -3.01
N LEU A 74 10.36 1.16 -3.89
CA LEU A 74 11.71 0.64 -3.65
C LEU A 74 12.80 1.72 -3.62
N VAL A 75 12.57 2.91 -4.20
CA VAL A 75 13.56 4.00 -4.17
C VAL A 75 13.87 4.41 -2.73
N THR A 76 12.86 4.42 -1.84
CA THR A 76 13.04 4.78 -0.42
C THR A 76 13.99 3.85 0.35
N PRO A 77 13.77 2.51 0.42
CA PRO A 77 14.71 1.60 1.09
C PRO A 77 16.09 1.55 0.40
N LEU A 78 16.13 1.74 -0.93
CA LEU A 78 17.39 1.83 -1.67
C LEU A 78 18.19 3.07 -1.24
N SER A 79 17.52 4.21 -1.09
CA SER A 79 18.12 5.47 -0.63
C SER A 79 18.69 5.34 0.78
N ILE A 80 17.96 4.71 1.72
CA ILE A 80 18.45 4.45 3.08
C ILE A 80 19.71 3.56 3.03
N THR A 81 19.68 2.49 2.23
CA THR A 81 20.82 1.58 2.07
C THR A 81 22.04 2.30 1.49
N TYR A 82 21.83 3.15 0.49
CA TYR A 82 22.88 3.97 -0.11
C TYR A 82 23.48 4.94 0.91
N SER A 83 22.65 5.62 1.70
CA SER A 83 23.10 6.55 2.74
C SER A 83 23.93 5.85 3.82
N VAL A 84 23.55 4.63 4.23
CA VAL A 84 24.32 3.80 5.17
C VAL A 84 25.67 3.41 4.57
N PHE A 85 25.71 3.02 3.29
CA PHE A 85 26.94 2.62 2.60
C PHE A 85 27.93 3.79 2.46
N VAL A 86 27.43 4.99 2.19
CA VAL A 86 28.24 6.22 2.12
C VAL A 86 28.65 6.73 3.52
N GLY A 87 28.09 6.17 4.60
CA GLY A 87 28.39 6.56 5.97
C GLY A 87 27.72 7.87 6.38
N GLN A 88 26.57 8.21 5.79
CA GLN A 88 25.76 9.35 6.23
C GLN A 88 25.09 9.07 7.58
N GLN A 89 24.61 10.13 8.26
CA GLN A 89 24.02 10.17 9.61
C GLN A 89 23.27 8.88 10.04
N PRO A 90 23.36 8.47 11.31
CA PRO A 90 22.66 7.29 11.81
C PRO A 90 21.14 7.45 11.70
N PHE A 91 20.49 6.53 10.99
CA PHE A 91 19.04 6.44 10.94
C PHE A 91 18.49 5.70 12.17
N SER A 92 17.34 6.14 12.68
CA SER A 92 16.60 5.43 13.72
C SER A 92 16.16 4.04 13.22
N VAL A 93 16.05 3.09 14.15
CA VAL A 93 15.67 1.69 13.85
C VAL A 93 14.30 1.61 13.15
N GLU A 94 13.39 2.53 13.43
CA GLU A 94 12.06 2.63 12.81
C GLU A 94 12.11 2.77 11.29
N PHE A 95 13.11 3.49 10.75
CA PHE A 95 13.29 3.63 9.30
C PHE A 95 13.70 2.31 8.65
N PHE A 96 14.51 1.50 9.34
CA PHE A 96 14.87 0.17 8.86
C PHE A 96 13.69 -0.80 8.89
N VAL A 97 12.82 -0.70 9.89
CA VAL A 97 11.59 -1.49 9.94
C VAL A 97 10.69 -1.14 8.75
N GLY A 98 10.48 0.16 8.48
CA GLY A 98 9.72 0.61 7.33
C GLY A 98 10.34 0.15 6.00
N ALA A 99 11.66 0.28 5.84
CA ALA A 99 12.38 -0.19 4.66
C ALA A 99 12.20 -1.71 4.44
N LEU A 100 12.30 -2.51 5.50
CA LEU A 100 12.10 -3.95 5.45
C LEU A 100 10.68 -4.30 5.00
N VAL A 101 9.65 -3.63 5.56
CA VAL A 101 8.25 -3.84 5.17
C VAL A 101 8.03 -3.55 3.69
N VAL A 102 8.58 -2.46 3.17
CA VAL A 102 8.49 -2.10 1.73
C VAL A 102 9.12 -3.18 0.85
N VAL A 103 10.30 -3.69 1.23
CA VAL A 103 10.96 -4.78 0.49
C VAL A 103 10.15 -6.08 0.52
N VAL A 104 9.58 -6.44 1.68
CA VAL A 104 8.71 -7.61 1.81
C VAL A 104 7.46 -7.49 0.94
N CYS A 105 6.82 -6.31 0.93
CA CYS A 105 5.69 -6.03 0.06
C CYS A 105 6.06 -6.16 -1.42
N PHE A 106 7.20 -5.64 -1.84
CA PHE A 106 7.68 -5.76 -3.21
C PHE A 106 7.86 -7.22 -3.64
N ILE A 107 8.52 -8.03 -2.81
CA ILE A 107 8.72 -9.47 -3.08
C ILE A 107 7.37 -10.18 -3.18
N LEU A 108 6.47 -9.94 -2.23
CA LEU A 108 5.16 -10.57 -2.20
C LEU A 108 4.36 -10.23 -3.46
N VAL A 109 4.28 -8.95 -3.85
CA VAL A 109 3.54 -8.56 -5.06
C VAL A 109 4.18 -9.10 -6.33
N THR A 110 5.52 -9.14 -6.41
CA THR A 110 6.23 -9.73 -7.55
C THR A 110 5.95 -11.23 -7.68
N VAL A 111 5.91 -11.95 -6.55
CA VAL A 111 5.54 -13.36 -6.51
C VAL A 111 4.07 -13.55 -6.90
N LEU A 112 3.16 -12.71 -6.40
CA LEU A 112 1.75 -12.74 -6.77
C LEU A 112 1.54 -12.58 -8.28
N ASP A 113 2.22 -11.62 -8.89
CA ASP A 113 2.13 -11.34 -10.33
C ASP A 113 2.69 -12.50 -11.18
N HIS A 114 3.72 -13.21 -10.68
CA HIS A 114 4.34 -14.33 -11.37
C HIS A 114 3.50 -15.62 -11.38
N PHE A 115 2.71 -15.89 -10.33
CA PHE A 115 1.92 -17.13 -10.18
C PHE A 115 0.45 -16.93 -10.59
N GLY A 116 0.20 -16.49 -11.83
CA GLY A 116 -1.14 -16.16 -12.38
C GLY A 116 -2.18 -17.30 -12.53
N SER A 117 -1.97 -18.48 -11.93
CA SER A 117 -2.92 -19.61 -11.97
C SER A 117 -3.42 -20.05 -10.59
N TRP A 118 -2.86 -19.50 -9.52
CA TRP A 118 -3.34 -19.68 -8.16
C TRP A 118 -3.50 -18.30 -7.60
N ASP A 119 -4.72 -17.89 -7.27
CA ASP A 119 -4.97 -16.64 -6.56
C ASP A 119 -4.79 -16.90 -5.06
N PRO A 120 -3.58 -16.73 -4.45
CA PRO A 120 -3.39 -16.99 -3.04
C PRO A 120 -4.21 -16.03 -2.18
N LEU A 121 -4.60 -14.87 -2.72
CA LEU A 121 -5.48 -13.92 -2.08
C LEU A 121 -6.92 -14.46 -2.00
N TRP A 122 -7.41 -15.13 -3.05
CA TRP A 122 -8.67 -15.87 -3.01
C TRP A 122 -8.60 -17.09 -2.09
N ALA A 123 -7.44 -17.77 -2.03
CA ALA A 123 -7.21 -18.85 -1.08
C ALA A 123 -7.22 -18.37 0.38
N LEU A 124 -6.58 -17.23 0.68
CA LEU A 124 -6.59 -16.57 2.00
C LEU A 124 -7.99 -16.09 2.38
N ILE A 125 -8.71 -15.45 1.45
CA ILE A 125 -10.10 -15.04 1.62
C ILE A 125 -11.00 -16.26 1.88
N LYS A 126 -10.87 -17.33 1.12
CA LYS A 126 -11.65 -18.55 1.37
C LYS A 126 -11.30 -19.21 2.70
N THR A 127 -10.04 -19.23 3.09
CA THR A 127 -9.62 -19.87 4.35
C THR A 127 -10.14 -19.08 5.54
N THR A 128 -10.09 -17.74 5.48
CA THR A 128 -10.64 -16.86 6.52
C THR A 128 -12.17 -16.90 6.57
N ILE A 129 -12.85 -16.85 5.42
CA ILE A 129 -14.32 -17.00 5.34
C ILE A 129 -14.75 -18.40 5.81
N SER A 130 -14.05 -19.46 5.41
CA SER A 130 -14.37 -20.82 5.81
C SER A 130 -14.09 -21.07 7.29
N ALA A 131 -13.02 -20.49 7.85
CA ALA A 131 -12.75 -20.50 9.29
C ALA A 131 -13.84 -19.76 10.08
N ALA A 132 -14.29 -18.60 9.59
CA ALA A 132 -15.39 -17.85 10.20
C ALA A 132 -16.74 -18.58 10.10
N ARG A 133 -17.00 -19.25 8.97
CA ARG A 133 -18.22 -20.04 8.73
C ARG A 133 -18.26 -21.31 9.58
N ASN A 134 -17.11 -21.98 9.75
CA ASN A 134 -17.00 -23.20 10.56
C ASN A 134 -17.29 -22.94 12.05
N HIS A 135 -16.87 -21.78 12.57
CA HIS A 135 -17.16 -21.40 13.96
C HIS A 135 -18.66 -21.13 14.22
N SER A 136 -19.42 -20.73 13.21
CA SER A 136 -20.88 -20.49 13.34
C SER A 136 -21.71 -21.78 13.26
N ALA A 137 -21.29 -22.76 12.46
CA ALA A 137 -22.00 -24.04 12.35
C ALA A 137 -21.91 -24.89 13.63
N HIS A 138 -20.76 -24.88 14.32
CA HIS A 138 -20.57 -25.59 15.58
C HIS A 138 -21.46 -25.02 16.72
N ARG A 139 -21.72 -23.70 16.70
CA ARG A 139 -22.55 -23.05 17.73
C ARG A 139 -24.05 -23.35 17.56
N GLY A 140 -24.53 -23.52 16.32
CA GLY A 140 -25.93 -23.90 16.05
C GLY A 140 -26.26 -25.36 16.37
N TYR A 141 -25.31 -26.28 16.21
CA TYR A 141 -25.53 -27.70 16.55
C TYR A 141 -25.59 -27.92 18.07
N VAL A 142 -24.75 -27.20 18.82
CA VAL A 142 -24.73 -27.27 20.29
C VAL A 142 -26.04 -26.70 20.88
N SER A 143 -26.60 -25.63 20.32
CA SER A 143 -27.87 -25.07 20.81
C SER A 143 -29.06 -26.00 20.55
N LEU A 144 -29.14 -26.64 19.38
CA LEU A 144 -30.21 -27.59 19.05
C LEU A 144 -30.13 -28.88 19.88
N SER A 145 -28.91 -29.34 20.19
CA SER A 145 -28.67 -30.46 21.09
C SER A 145 -29.15 -30.15 22.51
N GLU A 146 -28.85 -28.96 23.04
CA GLU A 146 -29.35 -28.57 24.37
C GLU A 146 -30.86 -28.38 24.40
N GLU A 147 -31.45 -27.83 23.34
CA GLU A 147 -32.90 -27.63 23.24
C GLU A 147 -33.64 -28.97 23.16
N SER A 148 -33.16 -29.92 22.34
CA SER A 148 -33.71 -31.28 22.30
C SER A 148 -33.59 -32.00 23.64
N LYS A 149 -32.50 -31.77 24.40
CA LYS A 149 -32.30 -32.41 25.70
C LYS A 149 -33.23 -31.84 26.77
N ARG A 150 -33.45 -30.52 26.74
CA ARG A 150 -34.41 -29.84 27.64
C ARG A 150 -35.87 -30.25 27.40
N LEU A 151 -36.23 -30.56 26.15
CA LEU A 151 -37.59 -31.01 25.83
C LEU A 151 -37.86 -32.43 26.35
N ILE A 152 -36.87 -33.32 26.28
CA ILE A 152 -37.00 -34.68 26.80
C ILE A 152 -37.12 -34.67 28.32
N ASP A 153 -36.31 -33.87 29.01
CA ASP A 153 -36.38 -33.74 30.48
C ASP A 153 -37.73 -33.17 30.96
N HIS A 154 -38.37 -32.30 30.16
CA HIS A 154 -39.70 -31.76 30.47
C HIS A 154 -40.84 -32.77 30.24
N GLU A 155 -40.71 -33.67 29.28
CA GLU A 155 -41.72 -34.70 28.99
C GLU A 155 -41.70 -35.81 30.03
N ASP A 156 -40.51 -36.18 30.51
CA ASP A 156 -40.35 -37.16 31.61
C ASP A 156 -40.91 -36.62 32.94
N ASP A 157 -40.68 -35.34 33.28
CA ASP A 157 -41.24 -34.72 34.50
C ASP A 157 -42.78 -34.65 34.44
N ASN A 158 -43.34 -34.32 33.28
CA ASN A 158 -44.79 -34.30 33.09
C ASN A 158 -45.41 -35.71 33.16
N SER A 159 -44.70 -36.75 32.68
CA SER A 159 -45.13 -38.14 32.79
C SER A 159 -45.08 -38.68 34.22
N ALA A 160 -44.15 -38.20 35.05
CA ALA A 160 -44.04 -38.57 36.45
C ALA A 160 -45.14 -37.92 37.30
N ILE A 161 -45.55 -36.69 36.97
CA ILE A 161 -46.66 -35.99 37.62
C ILE A 161 -48.00 -36.67 37.29
N ASP A 162 -48.22 -37.10 36.05
CA ASP A 162 -49.42 -37.85 35.67
C ASP A 162 -49.54 -39.20 36.41
N GLN A 163 -48.41 -39.88 36.67
CA GLN A 163 -48.39 -41.14 37.44
C GLN A 163 -48.65 -40.96 38.95
N LEU A 164 -48.48 -39.76 39.51
CA LEU A 164 -48.73 -39.46 40.93
C LEU A 164 -50.13 -38.88 41.21
N SER A 165 -50.97 -38.71 40.17
CA SER A 165 -52.31 -38.10 40.26
C SER A 165 -53.48 -39.09 40.45
N PHE A 166 -53.19 -40.35 40.80
CA PHE A 166 -54.19 -41.38 41.16
C PHE A 166 -54.27 -41.63 42.67
#